data_AF-A0AAC9W4F6-F1
#
_entry.id   AF-A0AAC9W4F6-F1
#
_cell.length_a   1.000
_cell.length_b   1.000
_cell.length_c   1.000
_cell.angle_alpha   90.00
_cell.angle_beta   90.00
_cell.angle_gamma   90.00
#
_symmetry.space_group_name_H-M   'P 1'
#
loop_
_entity.id
_entity.type
_entity.pdbx_description
1 polymer ?
#
loop_
_entity_poly.entity_id
_entity_poly.type
_entity_poly.pdbx_seq_one_letter_code
_entity_poly.pdbx_strand_id
1 'polypeptide(L)'
;MKRLKKTFIIGLVMVCAVVSMMFLGSLGPKRAENAAIPEAPPAGITDAPVPEKSGEPVFPPPQDSDSALPGGDAEARTPPMATPHFAMEEYRCDCPGYCDGWPCAVEPELLEKIEALRCYFGRPVIITSGVRCEARNEEVGGVSWSFHKRGCAADLYCPGVGVGDLAAGAKDCGLNVLPYYSSGYIHVEI
;
A
#
# COMPACT_ATOMS: atom_id res chain seq x y z
N MET A 1 -26.06 17.30 -50.10
CA MET A 1 -25.38 17.24 -48.78
C MET A 1 -26.32 17.25 -47.57
N LYS A 2 -27.43 18.03 -47.54
CA LYS A 2 -28.34 18.07 -46.36
C LYS A 2 -29.13 16.77 -46.10
N ARG A 3 -29.55 16.05 -47.15
CA ARG A 3 -30.31 14.78 -47.01
C ARG A 3 -29.45 13.61 -46.51
N LEU A 4 -28.20 13.50 -46.98
CA LEU A 4 -27.27 12.43 -46.58
C LEU A 4 -26.86 12.55 -45.11
N LYS A 5 -26.66 13.78 -44.59
CA LYS A 5 -26.40 14.01 -43.17
C LYS A 5 -27.61 13.63 -42.30
N LYS A 6 -28.84 13.87 -42.78
CA LYS A 6 -30.07 13.52 -42.06
C LYS A 6 -30.27 12.00 -41.98
N THR A 7 -30.01 11.26 -43.06
CA THR A 7 -30.04 9.79 -43.05
C THR A 7 -28.94 9.18 -42.19
N PHE A 8 -27.75 9.80 -42.14
CA PHE A 8 -26.66 9.36 -41.27
C PHE A 8 -26.99 9.54 -39.78
N ILE A 9 -27.58 10.70 -39.41
CA ILE A 9 -27.98 10.98 -38.02
C ILE A 9 -29.10 10.04 -37.59
N ILE A 10 -30.11 9.81 -38.44
CA ILE A 10 -31.19 8.87 -38.14
C ILE A 10 -30.65 7.45 -37.98
N GLY A 11 -29.73 7.02 -38.85
CA GLY A 11 -29.06 5.73 -38.72
C GLY A 11 -28.27 5.60 -37.41
N LEU A 12 -27.51 6.63 -37.04
CA LEU A 12 -26.72 6.63 -35.81
C LEU A 12 -27.61 6.56 -34.55
N VAL A 13 -28.71 7.33 -34.51
CA VAL A 13 -29.66 7.32 -33.40
C VAL A 13 -30.33 5.94 -33.25
N MET A 14 -30.69 5.29 -34.36
CA MET A 14 -31.28 3.95 -34.34
C MET A 14 -30.27 2.91 -33.85
N VAL A 15 -29.00 2.98 -34.27
CA VAL A 15 -27.95 2.10 -33.78
C VAL A 15 -27.73 2.31 -32.27
N CYS A 16 -27.63 3.55 -31.80
CA CYS A 16 -27.51 3.85 -30.37
C CYS A 16 -28.70 3.30 -29.57
N ALA A 17 -29.94 3.47 -30.06
CA ALA A 17 -31.14 2.96 -29.38
C ALA A 17 -31.16 1.43 -29.28
N VAL A 18 -30.77 0.72 -30.35
CA VAL A 18 -30.69 -0.75 -30.33
C VAL A 18 -29.60 -1.23 -29.37
N VAL A 19 -28.43 -0.60 -29.38
CA VAL A 19 -27.35 -0.93 -28.44
C VAL A 19 -27.81 -0.69 -27.00
N SER A 20 -28.43 0.45 -26.69
CA SER A 20 -28.97 0.72 -25.35
C SER A 20 -30.01 -0.31 -24.91
N MET A 21 -30.89 -0.77 -25.79
CA MET A 21 -31.86 -1.82 -25.47
C MET A 21 -31.21 -3.17 -25.16
N MET A 22 -30.08 -3.50 -25.79
CA MET A 22 -29.33 -4.73 -25.45
C MET A 22 -28.67 -4.65 -24.06
N PHE A 23 -28.35 -3.45 -23.55
CA PHE A 23 -27.78 -3.26 -22.21
C PHE A 23 -28.83 -3.08 -21.10
N LEU A 24 -30.07 -2.72 -21.42
CA LEU A 24 -31.18 -2.62 -20.46
C LEU A 24 -31.73 -4.00 -20.02
N GLY A 25 -31.40 -5.09 -20.72
CA GLY A 25 -31.84 -6.45 -20.40
C GLY A 25 -31.07 -7.16 -19.27
N SER A 26 -30.04 -6.53 -18.68
CA SER A 26 -29.18 -7.17 -17.67
C SER A 26 -29.41 -6.74 -16.22
N LEU A 27 -30.48 -5.98 -15.94
CA LEU A 27 -30.87 -5.58 -14.57
C LEU A 27 -32.05 -6.42 -14.08
N GLY A 28 -31.80 -7.73 -13.88
CA GLY A 28 -32.65 -8.56 -13.04
C GLY A 28 -32.24 -8.42 -11.57
N PRO A 29 -33.17 -8.38 -10.60
CA PRO A 29 -32.80 -8.31 -9.18
C PRO A 29 -32.05 -9.58 -8.78
N LYS A 30 -30.77 -9.43 -8.42
CA LYS A 30 -30.01 -10.51 -7.77
C LYS A 30 -30.63 -10.75 -6.39
N ARG A 31 -31.35 -11.86 -6.28
CA ARG A 31 -31.86 -12.42 -5.03
C ARG A 31 -30.67 -12.62 -4.07
N ALA A 32 -30.70 -11.90 -2.95
CA ALA A 32 -29.78 -12.12 -1.84
C ALA A 32 -30.09 -13.50 -1.25
N GLU A 33 -29.20 -14.45 -1.47
CA GLU A 33 -29.23 -15.75 -0.79
C GLU A 33 -28.32 -15.63 0.43
N ASN A 34 -28.95 -15.50 1.60
CA ASN A 34 -28.30 -15.53 2.89
C ASN A 34 -27.73 -16.94 3.12
N ALA A 35 -26.42 -17.11 2.91
CA ALA A 35 -25.71 -18.28 3.37
C ALA A 35 -25.47 -18.15 4.88
N ALA A 36 -26.27 -18.90 5.65
CA ALA A 36 -26.03 -19.13 7.07
C ALA A 36 -24.70 -19.88 7.27
N ILE A 37 -23.80 -19.31 8.06
CA ILE A 37 -22.60 -20.00 8.54
C ILE A 37 -22.96 -20.64 9.89
N PRO A 38 -22.78 -21.96 10.07
CA PRO A 38 -23.05 -22.63 11.34
C PRO A 38 -22.03 -22.22 12.42
N GLU A 39 -22.55 -21.89 13.60
CA GLU A 39 -21.80 -21.63 14.83
C GLU A 39 -20.96 -22.85 15.23
N ALA A 40 -19.66 -22.63 15.47
CA ALA A 40 -18.78 -23.62 16.10
C ALA A 40 -18.99 -23.63 17.63
N PRO A 41 -19.07 -24.81 18.28
CA PRO A 41 -19.28 -24.91 19.73
C PRO A 41 -18.03 -24.54 20.54
N PRO A 42 -18.19 -24.02 21.78
CA PRO A 42 -17.09 -23.60 22.63
C PRO A 42 -16.34 -24.81 23.22
N ALA A 43 -15.04 -24.89 22.96
CA ALA A 43 -14.15 -25.84 23.64
C ALA A 43 -13.80 -25.29 25.03
N GLY A 44 -14.12 -26.08 26.06
CA GLY A 44 -14.09 -25.71 27.45
C GLY A 44 -12.71 -25.65 28.10
N ILE A 45 -12.75 -25.08 29.30
CA ILE A 45 -11.71 -24.94 30.30
C ILE A 45 -11.34 -26.33 30.84
N THR A 46 -10.04 -26.64 30.90
CA THR A 46 -9.49 -27.68 31.77
C THR A 46 -8.32 -27.12 32.55
N ASP A 47 -8.46 -27.09 33.86
CA ASP A 47 -7.43 -26.73 34.83
C ASP A 47 -6.36 -27.82 35.00
N ALA A 48 -5.18 -27.34 35.40
CA ALA A 48 -4.09 -27.99 36.15
C ALA A 48 -3.00 -28.78 35.39
N PRO A 49 -1.78 -28.96 35.97
CA PRO A 49 -1.09 -28.25 37.06
C PRO A 49 0.29 -27.67 36.67
N VAL A 50 0.81 -26.77 37.49
CA VAL A 50 2.19 -26.26 37.48
C VAL A 50 3.18 -27.37 37.89
N PRO A 51 4.32 -27.53 37.19
CA PRO A 51 5.50 -28.14 37.79
C PRO A 51 6.66 -27.13 37.97
N GLU A 52 7.45 -27.45 38.99
CA GLU A 52 8.51 -26.70 39.64
C GLU A 52 9.66 -26.17 38.77
N LYS A 53 10.25 -25.12 39.33
CA LYS A 53 11.53 -24.48 39.04
C LYS A 53 12.70 -25.46 39.29
N SER A 54 13.51 -25.76 38.29
CA SER A 54 14.81 -26.42 38.49
C SER A 54 15.84 -26.07 37.41
N GLY A 55 16.95 -25.44 37.84
CA GLY A 55 18.27 -25.53 37.21
C GLY A 55 18.59 -24.56 36.07
N GLU A 56 19.36 -23.50 36.36
CA GLU A 56 20.09 -22.74 35.33
C GLU A 56 21.19 -23.62 34.69
N PRO A 57 21.39 -23.57 33.35
CA PRO A 57 22.53 -24.19 32.71
C PRO A 57 23.80 -23.37 32.97
N VAL A 58 24.79 -23.96 33.63
CA VAL A 58 26.15 -23.40 33.73
C VAL A 58 26.86 -23.64 32.39
N PHE A 59 27.04 -22.59 31.61
CA PHE A 59 27.92 -22.60 30.44
C PHE A 59 29.38 -22.42 30.90
N PRO A 60 30.32 -23.29 30.48
CA PRO A 60 31.75 -23.05 30.74
C PRO A 60 32.24 -21.86 29.92
N PRO A 61 33.19 -21.06 30.43
CA PRO A 61 33.73 -19.92 29.69
C PRO A 61 34.56 -20.41 28.48
N PRO A 62 34.27 -19.96 27.25
CA PRO A 62 35.13 -20.22 26.11
C PRO A 62 36.43 -19.41 26.23
N GLN A 63 37.52 -20.13 26.03
CA GLN A 63 38.89 -19.71 26.29
C GLN A 63 39.41 -18.70 25.27
N ASP A 64 40.26 -17.81 25.75
CA ASP A 64 41.01 -16.82 24.99
C ASP A 64 41.79 -17.49 23.85
N SER A 65 41.49 -17.09 22.62
CA SER A 65 42.38 -17.34 21.49
C SER A 65 42.47 -16.07 20.65
N ASP A 66 43.61 -15.39 20.82
CA ASP A 66 44.02 -14.24 20.03
C ASP A 66 44.08 -14.63 18.56
N SER A 67 43.11 -14.18 17.79
CA SER A 67 43.18 -14.10 16.34
C SER A 67 42.70 -12.71 15.96
N ALA A 68 43.66 -11.83 15.74
CA ALA A 68 43.45 -10.47 15.27
C ALA A 68 42.62 -10.50 13.97
N LEU A 69 41.33 -10.18 14.10
CA LEU A 69 40.47 -9.86 12.96
C LEU A 69 40.81 -8.44 12.49
N PRO A 70 40.99 -8.21 11.18
CA PRO A 70 41.35 -6.90 10.67
C PRO A 70 40.24 -5.90 10.98
N GLY A 71 40.66 -4.75 11.51
CA GLY A 71 39.79 -3.64 11.88
C GLY A 71 38.86 -3.22 10.75
N GLY A 72 37.59 -3.16 11.09
CA GLY A 72 36.53 -2.48 10.38
C GLY A 72 35.48 -2.18 11.43
N ASP A 73 35.49 -0.94 11.91
CA ASP A 73 34.43 -0.28 12.65
C ASP A 73 33.10 -0.38 11.89
N ALA A 74 32.46 -1.55 12.00
CA ALA A 74 31.06 -1.74 11.70
C ALA A 74 30.23 -1.08 12.81
N GLU A 75 30.35 0.25 12.95
CA GLU A 75 29.19 0.99 13.42
C GLU A 75 28.08 0.71 12.42
N ALA A 76 26.98 0.14 12.90
CA ALA A 76 25.77 -0.08 12.12
C ALA A 76 25.37 1.25 11.48
N ARG A 77 25.69 1.42 10.19
CA ARG A 77 25.40 2.66 9.47
C ARG A 77 23.88 2.85 9.46
N THR A 78 23.39 3.76 10.29
CA THR A 78 22.01 4.21 10.25
C THR A 78 21.67 4.61 8.81
N PRO A 79 20.58 4.09 8.22
CA PRO A 79 20.22 4.43 6.86
C PRO A 79 19.97 5.94 6.75
N PRO A 80 20.23 6.54 5.57
CA PRO A 80 19.86 7.93 5.34
C PRO A 80 18.34 8.10 5.55
N MET A 81 17.97 8.96 6.48
CA MET A 81 16.58 9.21 6.85
C MET A 81 15.97 10.31 5.97
N ALA A 82 14.73 10.12 5.51
CA ALA A 82 13.95 11.12 4.79
C ALA A 82 13.30 12.11 5.77
N THR A 83 12.76 11.56 6.86
CA THR A 83 12.14 12.26 7.99
C THR A 83 12.46 11.47 9.27
N PRO A 84 12.10 11.93 10.47
CA PRO A 84 12.44 11.23 11.72
C PRO A 84 12.06 9.75 11.78
N HIS A 85 11.07 9.36 10.97
CA HIS A 85 10.45 8.05 11.06
C HIS A 85 10.45 7.24 9.77
N PHE A 86 10.89 7.82 8.66
CA PHE A 86 10.95 7.16 7.37
C PHE A 86 12.37 7.23 6.83
N ALA A 87 12.95 6.07 6.53
CA ALA A 87 14.20 6.00 5.80
C ALA A 87 13.97 6.44 4.34
N MET A 88 14.98 7.03 3.69
CA MET A 88 14.90 7.31 2.25
C MET A 88 14.59 6.03 1.48
N GLU A 89 15.20 4.91 1.85
CA GLU A 89 15.02 3.63 1.15
C GLU A 89 13.57 3.14 1.05
N GLU A 90 12.69 3.53 1.98
CA GLU A 90 11.26 3.18 1.93
C GLU A 90 10.53 3.80 0.73
N TYR A 91 11.06 4.89 0.19
CA TYR A 91 10.52 5.55 -1.00
C TYR A 91 11.13 5.02 -2.30
N ARG A 92 12.11 4.10 -2.25
CA ARG A 92 12.79 3.60 -3.44
C ARG A 92 11.80 2.87 -4.35
N CYS A 93 12.04 2.94 -5.66
CA CYS A 93 11.31 2.13 -6.62
C CYS A 93 11.52 0.63 -6.35
N ASP A 94 10.41 -0.08 -6.21
CA ASP A 94 10.31 -1.52 -5.91
C ASP A 94 10.41 -2.41 -7.15
N CYS A 95 10.92 -1.88 -8.26
CA CYS A 95 11.08 -2.63 -9.49
C CYS A 95 12.12 -3.76 -9.34
N PRO A 96 11.99 -4.85 -10.11
CA PRO A 96 12.93 -5.98 -10.08
C PRO A 96 14.30 -5.69 -10.73
N GLY A 97 14.66 -4.42 -10.94
CA GLY A 97 15.94 -4.01 -11.53
C GLY A 97 15.87 -3.21 -12.83
N TYR A 98 14.71 -2.63 -13.18
CA TYR A 98 14.56 -1.78 -14.36
C TYR A 98 15.25 -0.40 -14.21
N CYS A 99 15.49 0.03 -12.98
CA CYS A 99 16.26 1.21 -12.64
C CYS A 99 17.14 0.94 -11.41
N ASP A 100 17.97 1.93 -11.06
CA ASP A 100 18.78 1.93 -9.84
C ASP A 100 17.96 2.10 -8.55
N GLY A 101 16.65 2.33 -8.68
CA GLY A 101 15.72 2.58 -7.59
C GLY A 101 15.23 4.02 -7.50
N TRP A 102 15.90 4.96 -8.18
CA TRP A 102 15.66 6.39 -8.02
C TRP A 102 15.42 7.09 -9.38
N PRO A 103 14.34 6.74 -10.10
CA PRO A 103 14.00 7.36 -11.38
C PRO A 103 13.67 8.86 -11.27
N CYS A 104 13.31 9.33 -10.08
CA CYS A 104 13.09 10.73 -9.73
C CYS A 104 13.38 10.94 -8.23
N ALA A 105 13.60 12.18 -7.83
CA ALA A 105 13.66 12.56 -6.42
C ALA A 105 12.24 12.61 -5.83
N VAL A 106 12.10 12.28 -4.55
CA VAL A 106 10.84 12.45 -3.82
C VAL A 106 10.67 13.93 -3.46
N GLU A 107 9.46 14.47 -3.63
CA GLU A 107 9.18 15.86 -3.29
C GLU A 107 9.20 16.05 -1.77
N PRO A 108 9.95 17.02 -1.21
CA PRO A 108 10.05 17.23 0.23
C PRO A 108 8.71 17.46 0.92
N GLU A 109 7.77 18.16 0.28
CA GLU A 109 6.43 18.39 0.83
C GLU A 109 5.67 17.07 1.07
N LEU A 110 5.83 16.08 0.18
CA LEU A 110 5.21 14.77 0.36
C LEU A 110 5.79 14.07 1.60
N LEU A 111 7.11 14.12 1.78
CA LEU A 111 7.81 13.53 2.93
C LEU A 111 7.28 14.10 4.25
N GLU A 112 7.18 15.42 4.34
CA GLU A 112 6.71 16.13 5.54
C GLU A 112 5.24 15.78 5.87
N LYS A 113 4.38 15.66 4.85
CA LYS A 113 2.97 15.31 5.05
C LYS A 113 2.79 13.85 5.48
N ILE A 114 3.57 12.92 4.94
CA ILE A 114 3.54 11.51 5.35
C ILE A 114 4.07 11.35 6.79
N GLU A 115 5.09 12.12 7.15
CA GLU A 115 5.58 12.23 8.53
C GLU A 115 4.49 12.76 9.48
N ALA A 116 3.80 13.83 9.10
CA ALA A 116 2.69 14.37 9.86
C ALA A 116 1.54 13.35 10.02
N LEU A 117 1.24 12.58 8.98
CA LEU A 117 0.24 11.51 9.03
C LEU A 117 0.60 10.40 10.03
N ARG A 118 1.87 9.98 10.03
CA ARG A 118 2.37 9.02 11.02
C ARG A 118 2.25 9.57 12.44
N CYS A 119 2.59 10.84 12.64
CA CYS A 119 2.43 11.52 13.93
C CYS A 119 0.96 11.65 14.34
N TYR A 120 0.05 11.93 13.40
CA TYR A 120 -1.40 12.04 13.64
C TYR A 120 -1.96 10.76 14.25
N PHE A 121 -1.59 9.59 13.70
CA PHE A 121 -2.03 8.31 14.24
C PHE A 121 -1.22 7.84 15.46
N GLY A 122 -0.03 8.40 15.69
CA GLY A 122 0.90 7.95 16.74
C GLY A 122 1.35 6.50 16.55
N ARG A 123 1.32 5.99 15.32
CA ARG A 123 1.51 4.57 14.98
C ARG A 123 2.27 4.42 13.66
N PRO A 124 2.92 3.27 13.41
CA PRO A 124 3.61 3.05 12.14
C PRO A 124 2.66 3.14 10.94
N VAL A 125 2.99 4.04 10.01
CA VAL A 125 2.46 4.05 8.65
C VAL A 125 3.56 3.44 7.77
N ILE A 126 3.18 2.54 6.87
CA ILE A 126 4.08 1.76 6.03
C ILE A 126 3.94 2.23 4.59
N ILE A 127 5.04 2.59 3.95
CA ILE A 127 5.10 2.89 2.52
C ILE A 127 5.19 1.56 1.77
N THR A 128 4.19 1.25 0.95
CA THR A 128 4.16 0.04 0.13
C THR A 128 4.66 0.28 -1.29
N SER A 129 4.60 1.53 -1.76
CA SER A 129 5.19 1.97 -3.02
C SER A 129 5.58 3.44 -2.95
N GLY A 130 6.85 3.75 -3.20
CA GLY A 130 7.37 5.11 -3.31
C GLY A 130 7.44 5.57 -4.76
N VAL A 131 8.61 6.05 -5.21
CA VAL A 131 8.78 6.45 -6.62
C VAL A 131 8.68 5.26 -7.56
N ARG A 132 8.23 5.47 -8.80
CA ARG A 132 8.15 4.39 -9.81
C ARG A 132 8.86 4.80 -11.09
N CYS A 133 9.64 3.88 -11.67
CA CYS A 133 10.12 4.04 -13.03
C CYS A 133 8.99 3.72 -14.01
N GLU A 134 9.14 4.09 -15.29
CA GLU A 134 8.13 3.84 -16.31
C GLU A 134 7.73 2.36 -16.38
N ALA A 135 8.72 1.46 -16.46
CA ALA A 135 8.48 0.02 -16.54
C ALA A 135 7.72 -0.53 -15.32
N ARG A 136 8.07 -0.10 -14.10
CA ARG A 136 7.35 -0.52 -12.90
C ARG A 136 5.94 0.04 -12.86
N ASN A 137 5.76 1.30 -13.26
CA ASN A 137 4.45 1.92 -13.33
C ASN A 137 3.53 1.17 -14.31
N GLU A 138 4.03 0.80 -15.49
CA GLU A 138 3.29 -0.01 -16.46
C GLU A 138 2.97 -1.41 -15.94
N GLU A 139 3.93 -2.09 -15.31
CA GLU A 139 3.78 -3.44 -14.74
C GLU A 139 2.64 -3.51 -13.73
N VAL A 140 2.53 -2.51 -12.85
CA VAL A 140 1.47 -2.44 -11.84
C VAL A 140 0.16 -1.83 -12.36
N GLY A 141 0.06 -1.54 -13.66
CA GLY A 141 -1.13 -0.97 -14.29
C GLY A 141 -1.37 0.51 -13.97
N GLY A 142 -0.32 1.25 -13.63
CA GLY A 142 -0.36 2.69 -13.38
C GLY A 142 -0.66 3.51 -14.63
N VAL A 143 -1.26 4.68 -14.43
CA VAL A 143 -1.59 5.61 -15.54
C VAL A 143 -0.34 6.31 -16.08
N SER A 144 -0.40 6.77 -17.32
CA SER A 144 0.71 7.45 -18.01
C SER A 144 1.19 8.73 -17.33
N TRP A 145 0.33 9.41 -16.57
CA TRP A 145 0.63 10.64 -15.81
C TRP A 145 0.66 10.38 -14.29
N SER A 146 1.06 9.18 -13.89
CA SER A 146 1.19 8.80 -12.47
C SER A 146 2.14 9.72 -11.70
N PHE A 147 1.70 10.20 -10.54
CA PHE A 147 2.49 11.07 -9.66
C PHE A 147 3.68 10.34 -9.01
N HIS A 148 3.65 8.99 -8.92
CA HIS A 148 4.79 8.19 -8.49
C HIS A 148 6.01 8.36 -9.40
N LYS A 149 5.79 8.61 -10.70
CA LYS A 149 6.88 8.85 -11.66
C LYS A 149 7.51 10.24 -11.53
N ARG A 150 6.96 11.08 -10.66
CA ARG A 150 7.36 12.47 -10.46
C ARG A 150 7.82 12.74 -9.02
N GLY A 151 7.83 11.72 -8.16
CA GLY A 151 8.19 11.88 -6.74
C GLY A 151 7.10 12.50 -5.88
N CYS A 152 5.88 12.63 -6.41
CA CYS A 152 4.78 13.36 -5.76
C CYS A 152 3.69 12.44 -5.21
N ALA A 153 3.89 11.13 -5.17
CA ALA A 153 2.93 10.18 -4.61
C ALA A 153 3.59 9.00 -3.88
N ALA A 154 2.82 8.41 -2.97
CA ALA A 154 3.17 7.18 -2.27
C ALA A 154 1.90 6.36 -1.97
N ASP A 155 2.05 5.03 -1.92
CA ASP A 155 1.01 4.13 -1.42
C ASP A 155 1.30 3.76 0.03
N LEU A 156 0.28 3.86 0.89
CA LEU A 156 0.41 3.76 2.33
C LEU A 156 -0.57 2.77 2.95
N TYR A 157 -0.09 2.02 3.93
CA TYR A 157 -0.89 1.16 4.80
C TYR A 157 -0.58 1.46 6.27
N CYS A 158 -1.57 1.40 7.16
CA CYS A 158 -1.37 1.57 8.60
C CYS A 158 -2.01 0.39 9.33
N PRO A 159 -1.23 -0.57 9.88
CA PRO A 159 -1.78 -1.76 10.52
C PRO A 159 -2.78 -1.41 11.60
N GLY A 160 -3.99 -1.97 11.59
CA GLY A 160 -5.00 -1.69 12.62
C GLY A 160 -5.72 -0.34 12.48
N VAL A 161 -5.48 0.42 11.41
CA VAL A 161 -6.30 1.58 11.01
C VAL A 161 -7.03 1.21 9.72
N GLY A 162 -8.34 1.43 9.67
CA GLY A 162 -9.13 1.16 8.47
C GLY A 162 -8.76 2.13 7.33
N VAL A 163 -8.88 1.68 6.07
CA VAL A 163 -8.59 2.50 4.88
C VAL A 163 -9.34 3.84 4.90
N GLY A 164 -10.58 3.86 5.37
CA GLY A 164 -11.39 5.08 5.49
C GLY A 164 -10.81 6.08 6.49
N ASP A 165 -10.41 5.62 7.67
CA ASP A 165 -9.83 6.47 8.71
C ASP A 165 -8.45 6.96 8.29
N LEU A 166 -7.62 6.08 7.71
CA LEU A 166 -6.31 6.43 7.16
C LEU A 166 -6.45 7.51 6.07
N ALA A 167 -7.43 7.37 5.18
CA ALA A 167 -7.70 8.36 4.15
C ALA A 167 -8.19 9.71 4.72
N ALA A 168 -9.00 9.69 5.78
CA ALA A 168 -9.45 10.90 6.45
C ALA A 168 -8.27 11.64 7.12
N GLY A 169 -7.44 10.92 7.88
CA GLY A 169 -6.24 11.49 8.49
C GLY A 169 -5.26 12.05 7.44
N ALA A 170 -5.07 11.36 6.32
CA ALA A 170 -4.22 11.85 5.23
C ALA A 170 -4.74 13.17 4.63
N LYS A 171 -6.06 13.30 4.45
CA LYS A 171 -6.69 14.55 4.01
C LYS A 171 -6.52 15.67 5.03
N ASP A 172 -6.65 15.38 6.32
CA ASP A 172 -6.43 16.35 7.40
C ASP A 172 -4.97 16.84 7.43
N CYS A 173 -4.01 15.99 7.02
CA CYS A 173 -2.61 16.36 6.80
C CYS A 173 -2.37 17.09 5.46
N GLY A 174 -3.43 17.36 4.69
CA GLY A 174 -3.36 18.10 3.43
C GLY A 174 -2.81 17.30 2.25
N LEU A 175 -3.04 15.99 2.21
CA LEU A 175 -2.78 15.14 1.05
C LEU A 175 -4.04 14.96 0.21
N ASN A 176 -3.89 14.85 -1.10
CA ASN A 176 -4.91 14.27 -1.97
C ASN A 176 -4.89 12.75 -1.80
N VAL A 177 -6.07 12.10 -1.79
CA VAL A 177 -6.17 10.67 -1.42
C VAL A 177 -7.09 9.90 -2.34
N LEU A 178 -6.61 8.74 -2.82
CA LEU A 178 -7.42 7.72 -3.50
C LEU A 178 -7.42 6.42 -2.64
N PRO A 179 -8.54 6.05 -2.02
CA PRO A 179 -8.61 4.86 -1.17
C PRO A 179 -8.80 3.56 -1.98
N TYR A 180 -8.03 2.52 -1.65
CA TYR A 180 -8.14 1.18 -2.26
C TYR A 180 -8.64 0.16 -1.23
N TYR A 181 -9.94 0.18 -0.94
CA TYR A 181 -10.56 -0.64 0.12
C TYR A 181 -10.35 -2.15 -0.04
N SER A 182 -10.39 -2.67 -1.27
CA SER A 182 -10.18 -4.10 -1.53
C SER A 182 -8.75 -4.55 -1.28
N SER A 183 -7.79 -3.64 -1.41
CA SER A 183 -6.36 -3.92 -1.32
C SER A 183 -5.76 -3.48 0.03
N GLY A 184 -6.50 -2.71 0.82
CA GLY A 184 -6.11 -2.34 2.19
C GLY A 184 -5.14 -1.18 2.31
N TYR A 185 -4.91 -0.40 1.25
CA TYR A 185 -3.99 0.74 1.25
C TYR A 185 -4.67 2.02 0.72
N ILE A 186 -4.01 3.17 0.91
CA ILE A 186 -4.38 4.44 0.29
C ILE A 186 -3.25 4.91 -0.63
N HIS A 187 -3.59 5.50 -1.77
CA HIS A 187 -2.66 6.30 -2.56
C HIS A 187 -2.77 7.74 -2.08
N VAL A 188 -1.63 8.38 -1.82
CA VAL A 188 -1.56 9.81 -1.47
C VAL A 188 -0.71 10.57 -2.47
N GLU A 189 -1.07 11.82 -2.73
CA GLU A 189 -0.30 12.72 -3.60
C GLU A 189 -0.48 14.19 -3.22
N ILE A 190 0.39 15.05 -3.76
CA ILE A 190 0.36 16.51 -3.63
C ILE A 190 0.04 17.18 -4.97
#